data_AF-A0A1H3LDG6-F1
#
_entry.id   AF-A0A1H3LDG6-F1
#
_cell.length_a   1.000
_cell.length_b   1.000
_cell.length_c   1.000
_cell.angle_alpha   90.00
_cell.angle_beta   90.00
_cell.angle_gamma   90.00
#
_symmetry.space_group_name_H-M   'P 1'
#
loop_
_entity.id
_entity.type
_entity.pdbx_description
1 polymer ?
#
loop_
_entity_poly.entity_id
_entity_poly.type
_entity_poly.pdbx_seq_one_letter_code
_entity_poly.pdbx_strand_id
1 'polypeptide(L)'
;MTRPAGLHTLVLDIRVATGKLAAGDIAQLGATINPFAFQQVSASGITTPAQASTCKATSQRQLPANWAPNSKYSGQLALDVPEANGVLALIPSGMSAPGGGWEWQY
;
A
#
# COMPACT_ATOMS: atom_id res chain seq x y z
N MET A 1 5.96 -7.84 -20.24
CA MET A 1 5.76 -8.36 -18.86
C MET A 1 4.28 -8.66 -18.72
N THR A 2 3.94 -9.88 -18.29
CA THR A 2 2.56 -10.36 -18.17
C THR A 2 2.24 -10.60 -16.69
N ARG A 3 1.08 -10.12 -16.27
CA ARG A 3 0.49 -10.41 -14.95
C ARG A 3 0.38 -11.93 -14.74
N PRO A 4 0.65 -12.47 -13.54
CA PRO A 4 0.42 -13.89 -13.27
C PRO A 4 -1.04 -14.30 -13.57
N ALA A 5 -1.23 -15.51 -14.07
CA ALA A 5 -2.56 -16.02 -14.37
C ALA A 5 -3.41 -16.10 -13.08
N GLY A 6 -4.66 -15.67 -13.17
CA GLY A 6 -5.59 -15.69 -12.03
C GLY A 6 -5.43 -14.55 -11.02
N LEU A 7 -4.50 -13.61 -11.24
CA LEU A 7 -4.39 -12.39 -10.43
C LEU A 7 -4.94 -11.18 -11.17
N HIS A 8 -5.24 -10.13 -10.40
CA HIS A 8 -5.68 -8.81 -10.85
C HIS A 8 -4.71 -7.76 -10.33
N THR A 9 -4.37 -6.77 -11.16
CA THR A 9 -3.44 -5.72 -10.75
C THR A 9 -4.21 -4.47 -10.35
N LEU A 10 -4.02 -4.01 -9.13
CA LEU A 10 -4.48 -2.72 -8.63
C LEU A 10 -3.32 -1.72 -8.71
N VAL A 11 -3.58 -0.54 -9.28
CA VAL A 11 -2.63 0.59 -9.26
C VAL A 11 -3.19 1.65 -8.33
N LEU A 12 -2.52 1.86 -7.20
CA LEU A 12 -2.92 2.79 -6.15
C LEU A 12 -2.20 4.12 -6.35
N ASP A 13 -2.93 5.20 -6.57
CA ASP A 13 -2.40 6.56 -6.46
C ASP A 13 -2.36 6.97 -4.99
N ILE A 14 -1.16 7.10 -4.44
CA ILE A 14 -0.94 7.37 -3.02
C ILE A 14 -0.47 8.81 -2.83
N ARG A 15 -1.06 9.47 -1.84
CA ARG A 15 -0.59 10.76 -1.31
C ARG A 15 -0.33 10.63 0.18
N VAL A 16 0.84 11.08 0.61
CA VAL A 16 1.25 11.05 2.01
C VAL A 16 1.57 12.47 2.44
N ALA A 17 0.99 12.91 3.55
CA ALA A 17 1.37 14.13 4.23
C ALA A 17 1.92 13.76 5.61
N THR A 18 3.21 13.95 5.82
CA THR A 18 3.83 13.73 7.12
C THR A 18 3.62 14.98 7.97
N GLY A 19 3.16 14.80 9.21
CA GLY A 19 3.08 15.87 10.20
C GLY A 19 4.38 15.99 11.01
N LYS A 20 4.25 16.43 12.27
CA LYS A 20 5.31 16.32 13.28
C LYS A 20 5.33 14.88 13.82
N LEU A 21 5.92 13.98 13.04
CA LEU A 21 6.15 12.60 13.47
C LEU A 21 7.46 12.50 14.27
N ALA A 22 7.50 11.57 15.23
CA ALA A 22 8.76 11.24 15.89
C ALA A 22 9.74 10.62 14.89
N ALA A 23 11.05 10.75 15.12
CA ALA A 23 12.06 10.20 14.22
C ALA A 23 11.91 8.68 14.00
N GLY A 24 11.48 7.95 15.04
CA GLY A 24 11.16 6.53 14.95
C GLY A 24 10.02 6.25 13.98
N ASP A 25 8.92 6.99 14.05
CA ASP A 25 7.77 6.79 13.15
C ASP A 25 8.09 7.16 11.71
N ILE A 26 8.90 8.21 11.49
CA ILE A 26 9.40 8.58 10.14
C ILE A 26 10.14 7.42 9.50
N ALA A 27 10.99 6.71 10.25
CA ALA A 27 11.73 5.56 9.75
C ALA A 27 10.82 4.37 9.41
N GLN A 28 9.64 4.27 10.05
CA GLN A 28 8.69 3.18 9.87
C GLN A 28 7.66 3.43 8.75
N LEU A 29 7.60 4.65 8.20
CA LEU A 29 6.68 4.96 7.10
C LEU A 29 6.86 4.07 5.87
N GLY A 30 8.11 3.69 5.55
CA GLY A 30 8.38 2.74 4.47
C GLY A 30 7.85 1.33 4.74
N ALA A 31 7.86 0.89 6.00
CA ALA A 31 7.28 -0.38 6.44
C ALA A 31 5.74 -0.32 6.51
N THR A 32 5.17 0.87 6.64
CA THR A 32 3.72 1.08 6.58
C THR A 32 3.20 1.16 5.15
N ILE A 33 3.85 1.92 4.27
CA ILE A 33 3.35 2.20 2.92
C ILE A 33 4.20 1.44 1.89
N ASN A 34 3.97 0.13 1.82
CA ASN A 34 4.60 -0.76 0.83
C ASN A 34 3.61 -1.86 0.41
N PRO A 35 3.87 -2.54 -0.72
CA PRO A 35 2.95 -3.57 -1.24
C PRO A 35 2.61 -4.71 -0.27
N PHE A 36 3.51 -5.04 0.64
CA PHE A 36 3.34 -6.16 1.58
C PHE A 36 2.53 -5.79 2.82
N ALA A 37 2.22 -4.51 3.01
CA ALA A 37 1.35 -4.03 4.09
C ALA A 37 -0.15 -4.12 3.74
N PHE A 38 -0.48 -4.47 2.49
CA PHE A 38 -1.84 -4.56 1.99
C PHE A 38 -2.37 -5.99 1.99
N GLN A 39 -3.68 -6.12 2.23
CA GLN A 39 -4.41 -7.38 2.21
C GLN A 39 -5.71 -7.19 1.43
N GLN A 40 -6.16 -8.21 0.72
CA GLN A 40 -7.51 -8.27 0.18
C GLN A 40 -8.42 -9.02 1.16
N VAL A 41 -9.61 -8.50 1.42
CA VAL A 41 -10.73 -9.27 1.97
C VAL A 41 -11.69 -9.58 0.83
N SER A 42 -11.90 -10.86 0.55
CA SER A 42 -12.80 -11.34 -0.50
C SER A 42 -14.27 -11.11 -0.15
N ALA A 43 -15.15 -11.31 -1.13
CA ALA A 43 -16.60 -11.31 -0.90
C ALA A 43 -17.06 -12.40 0.10
N SER A 44 -16.27 -13.48 0.25
CA SER A 44 -16.51 -14.54 1.25
C SER A 44 -15.97 -14.20 2.64
N GLY A 45 -15.34 -13.05 2.82
CA GLY A 45 -14.76 -12.60 4.09
C GLY A 45 -13.37 -13.21 4.39
N ILE A 46 -12.73 -13.85 3.41
CA ILE A 46 -11.39 -14.41 3.58
C ILE A 46 -10.36 -13.31 3.31
N THR A 47 -9.43 -13.14 4.24
CA THR A 47 -8.31 -12.21 4.10
C THR A 47 -7.09 -12.92 3.49
N THR A 48 -6.57 -12.36 2.40
CA THR A 48 -5.34 -12.84 1.76
C THR A 48 -4.34 -11.70 1.56
N PRO A 49 -3.03 -11.93 1.76
CA PRO A 49 -2.02 -10.90 1.48
C PRO A 49 -2.04 -10.46 0.02
N ALA A 50 -1.93 -9.15 -0.22
CA ALA A 50 -1.63 -8.64 -1.54
C ALA A 50 -0.15 -8.91 -1.88
N GLN A 51 0.17 -8.95 -3.17
CA GLN A 51 1.53 -9.17 -3.65
C GLN A 51 2.05 -7.93 -4.37
N ALA A 52 3.36 -7.70 -4.33
CA ALA A 52 3.97 -6.67 -5.15
C ALA A 52 3.80 -7.04 -6.64
N SER A 53 3.16 -6.17 -7.42
CA SER A 53 2.97 -6.43 -8.83
C SER A 53 4.27 -6.25 -9.60
N THR A 54 4.51 -7.14 -10.56
CA THR A 54 5.55 -6.94 -11.59
C THR A 54 5.05 -6.14 -12.78
N CYS A 55 3.76 -5.80 -12.80
CA CYS A 55 3.17 -4.93 -13.80
C CYS A 55 3.62 -3.49 -13.54
N LYS A 56 4.82 -3.14 -14.04
CA LYS A 56 5.28 -1.77 -14.08
C LYS A 56 4.51 -1.05 -15.17
N ALA A 57 3.53 -0.23 -14.79
CA ALA A 57 3.08 0.83 -15.69
C ALA A 57 4.34 1.64 -16.08
N THR A 58 4.56 1.86 -17.37
CA THR A 58 5.74 2.59 -17.88
C THR A 58 5.89 4.00 -17.29
N SER A 59 4.84 4.50 -16.62
CA SER A 59 4.71 5.81 -15.98
C SER A 59 4.60 5.74 -14.44
N GLN A 60 4.88 4.60 -13.80
CA GLN A 60 4.65 4.45 -12.37
C GLN A 60 5.53 5.40 -11.55
N ARG A 61 4.90 6.36 -10.85
CA ARG A 61 5.61 7.33 -9.99
C ARG A 61 6.02 6.65 -8.69
N GLN A 62 7.30 6.50 -8.42
CA GLN A 62 7.76 5.85 -7.19
C GLN A 62 7.58 6.74 -5.97
N LEU A 63 7.20 6.13 -4.84
CA LEU A 63 7.33 6.76 -3.53
C LEU A 63 8.82 6.85 -3.14
N PRO A 64 9.21 7.84 -2.33
CA PRO A 64 10.61 7.97 -1.92
C PRO A 64 11.03 6.85 -0.97
N ALA A 65 12.31 6.51 -0.98
CA ALA A 65 12.89 5.61 0.02
C ALA A 65 13.05 6.28 1.39
N ASN A 66 13.23 7.62 1.40
CA ASN A 66 13.44 8.42 2.61
C ASN A 66 12.28 9.40 2.82
N TRP A 67 11.80 9.46 4.06
CA TRP A 67 10.70 10.34 4.47
C TRP A 67 11.23 11.41 5.41
N ALA A 68 10.61 12.59 5.36
CA ALA A 68 10.93 13.72 6.22
C ALA A 68 9.66 14.21 6.94
N PRO A 69 9.78 14.81 8.14
CA PRO A 69 8.66 15.46 8.82
C PRO A 69 8.10 16.63 8.00
N ASN A 70 6.83 16.99 8.25
CA ASN A 70 6.17 18.15 7.64
C ASN A 70 6.29 18.23 6.11
N SER A 71 6.24 17.09 5.43
CA SER A 71 6.48 16.94 3.99
C SER A 71 5.29 16.30 3.28
N LYS A 72 5.21 16.50 1.96
CA LYS A 72 4.15 15.92 1.11
C LYS A 72 4.77 15.09 0.00
N TYR A 73 4.20 13.92 -0.23
CA TYR A 73 4.65 12.97 -1.23
C TYR A 73 3.47 12.47 -2.05
N SER A 74 3.74 12.15 -3.32
CA SER A 74 2.79 11.46 -4.20
C SER A 74 3.53 10.39 -4.98
N GLY A 75 2.90 9.24 -5.13
CA GLY A 75 3.46 8.13 -5.90
C GLY A 75 2.39 7.08 -6.16
N GLN A 76 2.83 5.93 -6.63
CA GLN A 76 1.99 4.83 -7.05
C GLN A 76 2.54 3.51 -6.55
N LEU A 77 1.65 2.66 -6.04
CA LEU A 77 1.95 1.26 -5.74
C LEU A 77 1.13 0.36 -6.65
N ALA A 78 1.75 -0.71 -7.15
CA ALA A 78 1.07 -1.71 -7.95
C ALA A 78 1.01 -3.01 -7.15
N LEU A 79 -0.20 -3.52 -6.95
CA LEU A 79 -0.47 -4.72 -6.17
C LEU A 79 -1.13 -5.77 -7.05
N ASP A 80 -0.79 -7.03 -6.86
CA ASP A 80 -1.54 -8.14 -7.43
C ASP A 80 -2.43 -8.77 -6.35
N VAL A 81 -3.71 -8.99 -6.68
CA VAL A 81 -4.75 -9.52 -5.79
C VAL A 81 -5.54 -10.65 -6.49
N PRO A 82 -6.04 -11.65 -5.76
CA PRO A 82 -6.72 -12.80 -6.36
C PRO A 82 -8.11 -12.50 -6.96
N GLU A 83 -8.86 -11.53 -6.43
CA GLU A 83 -10.21 -11.22 -6.98
C GLU A 83 -10.28 -9.79 -7.55
N ALA A 84 -11.10 -9.63 -8.59
CA ALA A 84 -11.28 -8.37 -9.31
C ALA A 84 -12.01 -7.28 -8.51
N ASN A 85 -12.72 -7.67 -7.45
CA ASN A 85 -13.45 -6.78 -6.55
C ASN A 85 -13.28 -7.24 -5.10
N GLY A 86 -13.51 -6.34 -4.14
CA GLY A 86 -13.46 -6.65 -2.71
C GLY A 86 -13.01 -5.47 -1.88
N VAL A 87 -12.48 -5.76 -0.68
CA VAL A 87 -11.89 -4.74 0.19
C VAL A 87 -10.38 -4.85 0.14
N LEU A 88 -9.70 -3.75 -0.16
CA LEU A 88 -8.28 -3.61 0.08
C LEU A 88 -8.10 -3.02 1.47
N ALA A 89 -7.40 -3.73 2.35
CA ALA A 89 -7.06 -3.29 3.69
C ALA A 89 -5.57 -2.95 3.78
N LEU A 90 -5.25 -1.84 4.43
CA LEU A 90 -3.91 -1.48 4.86
C LEU A 90 -3.84 -1.57 6.38
N ILE A 91 -3.01 -2.47 6.89
CA ILE A 91 -2.77 -2.62 8.32
C ILE A 91 -1.39 -2.02 8.62
N PRO A 92 -1.33 -0.76 9.09
CA PRO A 92 -0.06 -0.14 9.43
C PRO A 92 0.65 -0.96 10.51
N SER A 93 1.90 -1.34 10.24
CA SER A 93 2.78 -1.98 11.21
C SER A 93 3.91 -1.02 11.59
N GLY A 94 4.36 -1.07 12.85
CA GLY A 94 5.55 -0.35 13.31
C GLY A 94 5.38 1.11 13.72
N MET A 95 4.19 1.71 13.61
CA MET A 95 3.95 3.07 14.14
C MET A 95 3.62 3.04 15.64
N SER A 96 4.18 3.98 16.41
CA SER A 96 4.06 4.04 17.87
C SER A 96 2.66 4.44 18.36
N ALA A 97 1.90 5.18 17.55
CA ALA A 97 0.49 5.47 17.77
C ALA A 97 -0.32 4.70 16.72
N PRO A 98 -0.91 3.54 17.07
CA PRO A 98 -1.78 2.82 16.15
C PRO A 98 -3.08 3.61 15.98
N GLY A 99 -3.10 4.54 15.01
CA GLY A 99 -4.34 4.79 14.29
C GLY A 99 -4.76 3.47 13.65
N GLY A 100 -6.05 3.16 13.66
CA GLY A 100 -6.57 1.94 13.02
C GLY A 100 -6.10 1.80 11.56
N GLY A 101 -6.31 0.61 11.00
CA GLY A 101 -6.07 0.39 9.57
C GLY A 101 -7.03 1.18 8.67
N TRP A 102 -6.77 1.11 7.37
CA TRP A 102 -7.64 1.69 6.36
C TRP A 102 -8.20 0.59 5.46
N GLU A 103 -9.43 0.77 5.00
CA GLU A 103 -10.11 -0.15 4.10
C GLU A 103 -10.74 0.63 2.95
N TRP A 104 -10.64 0.07 1.73
CA TRP A 104 -11.23 0.64 0.52
C TRP A 104 -11.91 -0.45 -0.28
N GLN A 105 -13.16 -0.22 -0.67
CA GLN A 105 -13.84 -1.04 -1.67
C GLN A 105 -13.25 -0.74 -3.05
N TYR A 106 -13.09 -1.78 -3.87
CA TYR A 106 -12.65 -1.65 -5.27
C TYR A 106 -13.39 -2.64 -6.18
#